data_AF-A0A498KP29-F1
#
_entry.id   AF-A0A498KP29-F1
#
_cell.length_a   1.000
_cell.length_b   1.000
_cell.length_c   1.000
_cell.angle_alpha   90.00
_cell.angle_beta   90.00
_cell.angle_gamma   90.00
#
_symmetry.space_group_name_H-M   'P 1'
#
loop_
_entity.id
_entity.type
_entity.pdbx_description
1 polymer ?
#
loop_
_entity_poly.entity_id
_entity_poly.type
_entity_poly.pdbx_seq_one_letter_code
_entity_poly.pdbx_strand_id
1 'polypeptide(L)'
;MYSLPAYAFIAQDFTTQAALYTHHQYIAGFIMTGAFAHGAIFFIRDYNPEQNEDNVLARMLDHKEAIISHLSWASLFLGFHTLGLYVHNDVMLAFGTPEKQILIEPIFAQWIQSAHGKTSYGFDVLLSSTNGPAFNAGRSIWLPGWLNAVNENSNSLFLTIGPGDFLVHHAIALGLHTTTLILVKGALDARGSKLMPDKKDFGYSFPCDGPGRGGTCDISAWDAFYLAVFWMLNTIGWVTFYWHWKHITLWQGNVSQFNESSTYLMGWLRDYLWLNSSQLINGYNPFGMNSLSVWAWMFLFGHLVWATGFMFLISWRGYWQELIETLAWAHERTPLANLIRWRDKPVALSIVQARLVGLAHFSVGYIFTYAAFLIASTSGKFG
;
A
#
# COMPACT_ATOMS: atom_id res chain seq x y z
N MET A 1 -5.30 18.06 2.80
CA MET A 1 -5.72 18.43 1.43
C MET A 1 -7.15 18.02 1.14
N TYR A 2 -7.55 16.76 1.31
CA TYR A 2 -8.93 16.35 1.01
C TYR A 2 -9.97 16.85 2.03
N SER A 3 -9.67 16.80 3.33
CA SER A 3 -10.58 17.19 4.42
C SER A 3 -10.66 18.70 4.66
N LEU A 4 -9.57 19.41 4.40
CA LEU A 4 -9.47 20.87 4.42
C LEU A 4 -8.91 21.33 3.06
N PRO A 5 -9.79 21.50 2.05
CA PRO A 5 -9.40 21.94 0.72
C PRO A 5 -8.85 23.37 0.75
N ALA A 6 -7.60 23.55 0.27
CA ALA A 6 -6.92 24.85 0.29
C ALA A 6 -7.11 25.66 -1.01
N TYR A 7 -7.67 25.04 -2.06
CA TYR A 7 -7.85 25.66 -3.37
C TYR A 7 -9.34 25.87 -3.65
N ALA A 8 -9.67 26.99 -4.29
CA ALA A 8 -11.04 27.28 -4.69
C ALA A 8 -11.55 26.18 -5.64
N PHE A 9 -12.79 25.74 -5.42
CA PHE A 9 -13.51 24.75 -6.24
C PHE A 9 -12.89 23.33 -6.32
N ILE A 10 -11.74 23.06 -5.71
CA ILE A 10 -11.11 21.72 -5.77
C ILE A 10 -11.96 20.63 -5.09
N ALA A 11 -12.81 20.99 -4.14
CA ALA A 11 -13.76 20.07 -3.52
C ALA A 11 -14.89 19.62 -4.47
N GLN A 12 -15.08 20.33 -5.59
CA GLN A 12 -16.06 20.01 -6.63
C GLN A 12 -15.42 19.21 -7.78
N ASP A 13 -14.09 19.30 -7.94
CA ASP A 13 -13.33 18.47 -8.89
C ASP A 13 -12.89 17.15 -8.24
N PHE A 14 -13.81 16.19 -8.26
CA PHE A 14 -13.64 14.88 -7.62
C PHE A 14 -12.46 14.08 -8.21
N THR A 15 -12.25 14.15 -9.52
CA THR A 15 -11.17 13.41 -10.19
C THR A 15 -9.81 13.95 -9.77
N THR A 16 -9.65 15.28 -9.76
CA THR A 16 -8.41 15.91 -9.30
C THR A 16 -8.17 15.65 -7.81
N GLN A 17 -9.21 15.71 -6.97
CA GLN A 17 -9.07 15.41 -5.55
C GLN A 17 -8.62 13.95 -5.32
N ALA A 18 -9.20 13.00 -6.04
CA ALA A 18 -8.83 11.58 -5.98
C ALA A 18 -7.40 11.33 -6.45
N ALA A 19 -7.00 11.95 -7.56
CA ALA A 19 -5.65 11.86 -8.10
C ALA A 19 -4.61 12.43 -7.12
N LEU A 20 -4.86 13.61 -6.55
CA LEU A 20 -3.93 14.24 -5.60
C LEU A 20 -3.74 13.43 -4.33
N TYR A 21 -4.82 12.92 -3.73
CA TYR A 21 -4.73 12.08 -2.53
C TYR A 21 -3.91 10.82 -2.82
N THR A 22 -4.26 10.10 -3.89
CA THR A 22 -3.59 8.86 -4.28
C THR A 22 -2.11 9.11 -4.58
N HIS A 23 -1.80 10.13 -5.38
CA HIS A 23 -0.44 10.51 -5.75
C HIS A 23 0.45 10.74 -4.52
N HIS A 24 0.02 11.57 -3.58
CA HIS A 24 0.81 11.89 -2.39
C HIS A 24 0.97 10.68 -1.46
N GLN A 25 -0.02 9.78 -1.37
CA GLN A 25 0.09 8.57 -0.56
C GLN A 25 1.12 7.59 -1.13
N TYR A 26 1.15 7.37 -2.44
CA TYR A 26 2.19 6.52 -3.05
C TYR A 26 3.58 7.14 -2.90
N ILE A 27 3.73 8.45 -3.12
CA ILE A 27 5.02 9.14 -2.88
C ILE A 27 5.46 8.98 -1.43
N ALA A 28 4.57 9.18 -0.46
CA ALA A 28 4.87 8.99 0.95
C ALA A 28 5.36 7.55 1.22
N GLY A 29 4.68 6.54 0.66
CA GLY A 29 5.09 5.14 0.77
C GLY A 29 6.51 4.88 0.25
N PHE A 30 6.86 5.40 -0.93
CA PHE A 30 8.21 5.27 -1.49
C PHE A 30 9.29 6.03 -0.70
N ILE A 31 8.96 7.23 -0.18
CA ILE A 31 9.88 7.99 0.68
C ILE A 31 10.12 7.22 1.99
N MET A 32 9.07 6.67 2.59
CA MET A 32 9.19 5.91 3.84
C MET A 32 10.03 4.65 3.66
N THR A 33 9.81 3.85 2.61
CA THR A 33 10.65 2.66 2.35
C THR A 33 12.11 3.06 2.05
N GLY A 34 12.31 4.16 1.32
CA GLY A 34 13.64 4.73 1.06
C GLY A 34 14.36 5.15 2.35
N ALA A 35 13.67 5.78 3.30
CA ALA A 35 14.26 6.18 4.58
C ALA A 35 14.82 4.98 5.36
N PHE A 36 14.05 3.88 5.46
CA PHE A 36 14.52 2.66 6.13
C PHE A 36 15.63 1.95 5.34
N ALA A 37 15.57 1.93 4.01
CA ALA A 37 16.64 1.39 3.17
C ALA A 37 17.97 2.12 3.41
N HIS A 38 17.94 3.46 3.46
CA HIS A 38 19.11 4.26 3.79
C HIS A 38 19.57 4.08 5.24
N GLY A 39 18.65 3.86 6.18
CA GLY A 39 18.99 3.45 7.55
C GLY A 39 19.75 2.12 7.61
N ALA A 40 19.33 1.11 6.84
CA ALA A 40 20.04 -0.15 6.73
C ALA A 40 21.43 0.01 6.06
N ILE A 41 21.53 0.85 5.04
CA ILE A 41 22.83 1.19 4.41
C ILE A 41 23.77 1.84 5.43
N PHE A 42 23.27 2.80 6.22
CA PHE A 42 24.02 3.44 7.30
C PHE A 42 24.53 2.40 8.32
N PHE A 43 23.69 1.46 8.76
CA PHE A 43 24.11 0.41 9.69
C PHE A 43 25.22 -0.48 9.14
N ILE A 44 25.28 -0.69 7.83
CA ILE A 44 26.33 -1.52 7.21
C ILE A 44 27.62 -0.72 7.04
N ARG A 45 27.52 0.48 6.45
CA ARG A 45 28.69 1.23 5.96
C ARG A 45 29.29 2.19 6.98
N ASP A 46 28.45 2.85 7.77
CA ASP A 46 28.83 4.05 8.50
C ASP A 46 28.75 3.87 10.02
N TYR A 47 27.93 2.92 10.50
CA TYR A 47 27.81 2.65 11.93
C TYR A 47 29.10 2.07 12.52
N ASN A 48 29.68 2.80 13.47
CA ASN A 48 30.82 2.37 14.28
C ASN A 48 30.35 2.03 15.71
N PRO A 49 30.40 0.73 16.13
CA PRO A 49 30.02 0.32 17.47
C PRO A 49 30.82 0.99 18.60
N GLU A 50 32.13 1.20 18.41
CA GLU A 50 33.01 1.77 19.44
C GLU A 50 32.65 3.24 19.74
N GLN A 51 32.30 4.00 18.70
CA GLN A 51 31.90 5.40 18.87
C GLN A 51 30.49 5.58 19.43
N ASN A 52 29.66 4.54 19.34
CA ASN A 52 28.26 4.56 19.74
C ASN A 52 28.02 3.76 21.02
N GLU A 53 29.08 3.31 21.70
CA GLU A 53 28.99 2.55 22.93
C GLU A 53 28.11 3.26 23.97
N ASP A 54 27.30 2.48 24.68
CA ASP A 54 26.36 2.92 25.74
C ASP A 54 25.26 3.93 25.35
N ASN A 55 25.19 4.36 24.08
CA ASN A 55 24.16 5.27 23.61
C ASN A 55 22.84 4.56 23.27
N VAL A 56 21.80 5.34 22.94
CA VAL A 56 20.47 4.80 22.64
C VAL A 56 20.43 3.90 21.39
N LEU A 57 21.33 4.12 20.43
CA LEU A 57 21.41 3.36 19.18
C LEU A 57 22.05 1.99 19.41
N ALA A 58 23.16 1.94 20.17
CA ALA A 58 23.79 0.68 20.56
C ALA A 58 22.84 -0.16 21.43
N ARG A 59 22.24 0.45 22.45
CA ARG A 59 21.27 -0.23 23.32
C ARG A 59 20.13 -0.85 22.53
N MET A 60 19.61 -0.16 21.52
CA MET A 60 18.55 -0.68 20.63
C MET A 60 18.98 -1.96 19.90
N LEU A 61 20.22 -2.01 19.40
CA LEU A 61 20.76 -3.19 18.73
C LEU A 61 20.91 -4.38 19.70
N ASP A 62 21.21 -4.13 20.98
CA ASP A 62 21.38 -5.19 21.99
C ASP A 62 20.08 -5.95 22.31
N HIS A 63 18.92 -5.34 22.06
CA HIS A 63 17.61 -5.97 22.26
C HIS A 63 16.76 -6.01 20.98
N LYS A 64 17.42 -6.05 19.80
CA LYS A 64 16.74 -6.06 18.50
C LYS A 64 15.74 -7.21 18.35
N GLU A 65 16.02 -8.37 18.93
CA GLU A 65 15.16 -9.55 18.87
C GLU A 65 13.81 -9.27 19.54
N ALA A 66 13.80 -8.52 20.65
CA ALA A 66 12.57 -8.15 21.33
C ALA A 66 11.73 -7.19 20.47
N ILE A 67 12.35 -6.21 19.82
CA ILE A 67 11.65 -5.28 18.91
C ILE A 67 11.01 -6.05 17.76
N ILE A 68 11.78 -6.92 17.11
CA ILE A 68 11.33 -7.73 15.99
C ILE A 68 10.20 -8.68 16.41
N SER A 69 10.31 -9.33 17.59
CA SER A 69 9.29 -10.27 18.07
C SER A 69 7.97 -9.58 18.38
N HIS A 70 7.98 -8.39 18.97
CA HIS A 70 6.76 -7.63 19.27
C HIS A 70 6.09 -7.11 17.99
N LEU A 71 6.87 -6.63 17.02
CA LEU A 71 6.32 -6.26 15.70
C LEU A 71 5.72 -7.48 14.99
N SER A 72 6.37 -8.64 15.06
CA SER A 72 5.83 -9.89 14.54
C SER A 72 4.52 -10.30 15.20
N TRP A 73 4.44 -10.23 16.53
CA TRP A 73 3.21 -10.50 17.27
C TRP A 73 2.09 -9.54 16.85
N ALA A 74 2.35 -8.24 16.76
CA ALA A 74 1.35 -7.25 16.37
C ALA A 74 0.82 -7.51 14.94
N SER A 75 1.71 -7.78 13.97
CA SER A 75 1.34 -8.16 12.61
C SER A 75 0.48 -9.42 12.57
N LEU A 76 0.86 -10.47 13.30
CA LEU A 76 0.08 -11.72 13.36
C LEU A 76 -1.28 -11.50 14.03
N PHE A 77 -1.31 -10.80 15.15
CA PHE A 77 -2.54 -10.47 15.86
C PHE A 77 -3.51 -9.70 14.96
N LEU A 78 -3.06 -8.62 14.34
CA LEU A 78 -3.89 -7.83 13.41
C LEU A 78 -4.35 -8.67 12.21
N GLY A 79 -3.45 -9.50 11.65
CA GLY A 79 -3.74 -10.34 10.50
C GLY A 79 -4.83 -11.36 10.77
N PHE A 80 -4.69 -12.15 11.84
CA PHE A 80 -5.64 -13.19 12.21
C PHE A 80 -7.04 -12.61 12.50
N HIS A 81 -7.12 -11.52 13.25
CA HIS A 81 -8.42 -10.98 13.66
C HIS A 81 -9.09 -10.18 12.53
N THR A 82 -8.34 -9.35 11.79
CA THR A 82 -8.92 -8.54 10.71
C THR A 82 -9.42 -9.43 9.57
N LEU A 83 -8.59 -10.36 9.10
CA LEU A 83 -9.02 -11.30 8.05
C LEU A 83 -10.11 -12.24 8.56
N GLY A 84 -10.00 -12.71 9.81
CA GLY A 84 -11.00 -13.58 10.43
C GLY A 84 -12.38 -12.93 10.48
N LEU A 85 -12.47 -11.65 10.83
CA LEU A 85 -13.73 -10.88 10.83
C LEU A 85 -14.29 -10.67 9.43
N TYR A 86 -13.44 -10.30 8.45
CA TYR A 86 -13.87 -10.19 7.06
C TYR A 86 -14.45 -11.51 6.52
N VAL A 87 -13.74 -12.62 6.72
CA VAL A 87 -14.18 -13.95 6.29
C VAL A 87 -15.47 -14.37 7.01
N HIS A 88 -15.57 -14.13 8.32
CA HIS A 88 -16.81 -14.37 9.07
C HIS A 88 -17.98 -13.60 8.44
N ASN A 89 -17.80 -12.31 8.17
CA ASN A 89 -18.85 -11.46 7.60
C ASN A 89 -19.23 -11.91 6.18
N ASP A 90 -18.26 -12.27 5.32
CA ASP A 90 -18.54 -12.85 3.99
C ASP A 90 -19.39 -14.12 4.09
N VAL A 91 -19.07 -15.03 5.03
CA VAL A 91 -19.84 -16.27 5.21
C VAL A 91 -21.26 -15.99 5.70
N MET A 92 -21.43 -15.05 6.64
CA MET A 92 -22.77 -14.67 7.13
C MET A 92 -23.63 -14.04 6.03
N LEU A 93 -23.02 -13.21 5.17
CA LEU A 93 -23.68 -12.68 3.97
C LEU A 93 -24.06 -13.78 2.98
N ALA A 94 -23.14 -14.69 2.69
CA ALA A 94 -23.36 -15.79 1.75
C ALA A 94 -24.48 -16.73 2.19
N PHE A 95 -24.67 -16.91 3.50
CA PHE A 95 -25.78 -17.68 4.07
C PHE A 95 -27.10 -16.91 4.22
N GLY A 96 -27.15 -15.64 3.78
CA GLY A 96 -28.37 -14.83 3.86
C GLY A 96 -28.74 -14.41 5.28
N THR A 97 -27.78 -14.38 6.20
CA THR A 97 -27.96 -13.93 7.59
C THR A 97 -27.06 -12.73 7.91
N PRO A 98 -27.22 -11.59 7.22
CA PRO A 98 -26.36 -10.41 7.39
C PRO A 98 -26.40 -9.82 8.81
N GLU A 99 -27.48 -10.05 9.56
CA GLU A 99 -27.63 -9.63 10.96
C GLU A 99 -26.68 -10.36 11.93
N LYS A 100 -26.07 -11.48 11.48
CA LYS A 100 -25.08 -12.24 12.27
C LYS A 100 -23.63 -11.83 12.00
N GLN A 101 -23.43 -10.81 11.18
CA GLN A 101 -22.12 -10.19 11.04
C GLN A 101 -21.63 -9.62 12.37
N ILE A 102 -20.31 -9.55 12.53
CA ILE A 102 -19.68 -8.87 13.65
C ILE A 102 -19.36 -7.45 13.17
N LEU A 103 -20.17 -6.49 13.63
CA LEU A 103 -20.07 -5.08 13.29
C LEU A 103 -19.60 -4.30 14.51
N ILE A 104 -18.33 -3.87 14.49
CA ILE A 104 -17.70 -3.16 15.60
C ILE A 104 -17.67 -1.66 15.28
N GLU A 105 -18.33 -0.86 16.10
CA GLU A 105 -18.30 0.60 15.95
C GLU A 105 -16.93 1.18 16.33
N PRO A 106 -16.36 2.11 15.54
CA PRO A 106 -15.09 2.77 15.85
C PRO A 106 -15.28 3.87 16.90
N ILE A 107 -15.75 3.51 18.10
CA ILE A 107 -16.14 4.43 19.19
C ILE A 107 -15.03 5.42 19.53
N PHE A 108 -13.77 4.99 19.56
CA PHE A 108 -12.65 5.89 19.84
C PHE A 108 -12.48 6.98 18.77
N ALA A 109 -12.67 6.64 17.51
CA ALA A 109 -12.58 7.62 16.43
C ALA A 109 -13.82 8.51 16.38
N GLN A 110 -15.01 7.98 16.64
CA GLN A 110 -16.25 8.77 16.77
C GLN A 110 -16.15 9.76 17.94
N TRP A 111 -15.57 9.34 19.07
CA TRP A 111 -15.28 10.20 20.21
C TRP A 111 -14.33 11.34 19.83
N ILE A 112 -13.29 11.09 19.03
CA ILE A 112 -12.41 12.16 18.52
C ILE A 112 -13.18 13.14 17.64
N GLN A 113 -14.07 12.66 16.77
CA GLN A 113 -14.91 13.55 15.95
C GLN A 113 -15.81 14.44 16.83
N SER A 114 -16.42 13.87 17.88
CA SER A 114 -17.23 14.64 18.82
C SER A 114 -16.42 15.58 19.70
N ALA A 115 -15.22 15.18 20.14
CA ALA A 115 -14.28 16.07 20.81
C ALA A 115 -13.93 17.30 19.97
N HIS A 116 -13.98 17.17 18.63
CA HIS A 116 -13.84 18.25 17.67
C HIS A 116 -15.16 18.96 17.30
N GLY A 117 -16.26 18.68 17.99
CA GLY A 117 -17.53 19.40 17.82
C GLY A 117 -18.54 18.77 16.87
N LYS A 118 -18.28 17.54 16.39
CA LYS A 118 -19.28 16.78 15.61
C LYS A 118 -20.37 16.22 16.53
N THR A 119 -21.60 16.64 16.31
CA THR A 119 -22.73 16.34 17.21
C THR A 119 -23.47 15.05 16.85
N SER A 120 -23.26 14.49 15.66
CA SER A 120 -24.03 13.35 15.12
C SER A 120 -23.94 12.06 15.94
N TYR A 121 -22.90 11.88 16.77
CA TYR A 121 -22.70 10.67 17.58
C TYR A 121 -23.26 10.79 19.00
N GLY A 122 -23.73 11.97 19.42
CA GLY A 122 -24.35 12.17 20.74
C GLY A 122 -23.38 12.17 21.94
N PHE A 123 -22.06 12.16 21.73
CA PHE A 123 -21.11 12.40 22.82
C PHE A 123 -21.11 13.88 23.22
N ASP A 124 -21.31 14.17 24.51
CA ASP A 124 -21.21 15.51 25.10
C ASP A 124 -19.82 15.72 25.71
N VAL A 125 -18.81 15.98 24.87
CA VAL A 125 -17.40 16.06 25.28
C VAL A 125 -16.66 17.21 24.57
N LEU A 126 -15.84 17.95 25.29
CA LEU A 126 -14.99 19.02 24.76
C LEU A 126 -15.76 20.00 23.85
N LEU A 127 -15.49 20.04 22.54
CA LEU A 127 -16.09 21.01 21.63
C LEU A 127 -17.52 20.65 21.19
N SER A 128 -18.00 19.42 21.40
CA SER A 128 -19.43 19.13 21.23
C SER A 128 -20.26 19.57 22.43
N SER A 129 -19.61 19.84 23.57
CA SER A 129 -20.24 20.36 24.78
C SER A 129 -20.24 21.88 24.80
N THR A 130 -21.43 22.49 24.65
CA THR A 130 -21.59 23.95 24.58
C THR A 130 -21.24 24.68 25.89
N ASN A 131 -21.16 23.94 27.00
CA ASN A 131 -20.83 24.48 28.32
C ASN A 131 -19.35 24.28 28.70
N GLY A 132 -18.56 23.60 27.86
CA GLY A 132 -17.17 23.26 28.16
C GLY A 132 -16.23 24.47 28.15
N PRO A 133 -15.15 24.48 28.96
CA PRO A 133 -14.14 25.54 28.91
C PRO A 133 -13.51 25.73 27.53
N ALA A 134 -13.24 24.61 26.82
CA ALA A 134 -12.68 24.63 25.46
C ALA A 134 -13.63 25.30 24.46
N PHE A 135 -14.93 25.02 24.55
CA PHE A 135 -15.95 25.65 23.72
C PHE A 135 -16.03 27.15 24.01
N ASN A 136 -16.13 27.53 25.29
CA ASN A 136 -16.26 28.92 25.70
C ASN A 136 -15.05 29.77 25.29
N ALA A 137 -13.84 29.23 25.39
CA ALA A 137 -12.62 29.95 25.01
C ALA A 137 -12.51 30.23 23.50
N GLY A 138 -13.03 29.33 22.64
CA GLY A 138 -12.95 29.47 21.19
C GLY A 138 -14.12 30.20 20.53
N ARG A 139 -15.23 30.39 21.26
CA ARG A 139 -16.55 30.78 20.72
C ARG A 139 -16.57 32.08 19.91
N SER A 140 -15.67 33.02 20.14
CA SER A 140 -15.68 34.34 19.49
C SER A 140 -14.71 34.48 18.30
N ILE A 141 -13.90 33.47 17.99
CA ILE A 141 -12.83 33.58 16.97
C ILE A 141 -13.06 32.59 15.82
N TRP A 142 -12.57 31.36 15.95
CA TRP A 142 -12.56 30.36 14.89
C TRP A 142 -13.66 29.31 15.06
N LEU A 143 -14.14 29.12 16.30
CA LEU A 143 -15.00 28.00 16.66
C LEU A 143 -16.35 28.01 15.94
N PRO A 144 -17.07 29.15 15.78
CA PRO A 144 -18.34 29.14 15.04
C PRO A 144 -18.20 28.65 13.59
N GLY A 145 -17.15 29.11 12.89
CA GLY A 145 -16.88 28.68 11.52
C GLY A 145 -16.49 27.20 11.44
N TRP A 146 -15.68 26.73 12.41
CA TRP A 146 -15.32 25.33 12.53
C TRP A 146 -16.52 24.42 12.80
N LEU A 147 -17.35 24.77 13.78
CA LEU A 147 -18.53 23.99 14.16
C LEU A 147 -19.56 23.92 13.02
N ASN A 148 -19.69 25.00 12.26
CA ASN A 148 -20.49 24.99 11.04
C ASN A 148 -19.92 23.98 10.03
N ALA A 149 -18.62 24.06 9.73
CA ALA A 149 -17.98 23.19 8.75
C ALA A 149 -17.98 21.70 9.15
N VAL A 150 -17.73 21.35 10.41
CA VAL A 150 -17.60 19.95 10.85
C VAL A 150 -18.96 19.21 10.96
N ASN A 151 -20.05 19.96 11.09
CA ASN A 151 -21.42 19.42 11.13
C ASN A 151 -22.15 19.50 9.79
N GLU A 152 -21.50 20.06 8.77
CA GLU A 152 -22.02 20.14 7.41
C GLU A 152 -21.75 18.81 6.67
N ASN A 153 -22.80 18.16 6.17
CA ASN A 153 -22.69 16.84 5.53
C ASN A 153 -22.23 16.91 4.06
N SER A 154 -22.14 18.12 3.49
CA SER A 154 -21.77 18.32 2.08
C SER A 154 -20.26 18.41 1.83
N ASN A 155 -19.42 18.29 2.87
CA ASN A 155 -17.97 18.35 2.75
C ASN A 155 -17.27 17.07 3.28
N SER A 156 -15.94 16.99 3.13
CA SER A 156 -15.12 15.86 3.57
C SER A 156 -14.46 16.05 4.96
N LEU A 157 -14.85 17.06 5.73
CA LEU A 157 -14.30 17.34 7.06
C LEU A 157 -14.91 16.37 8.08
N PHE A 158 -14.09 15.47 8.63
CA PHE A 158 -14.52 14.44 9.58
C PHE A 158 -15.75 13.65 9.10
N LEU A 159 -15.63 13.02 7.93
CA LEU A 159 -16.66 12.12 7.40
C LEU A 159 -17.17 11.15 8.45
N THR A 160 -18.47 10.87 8.42
CA THR A 160 -19.08 9.90 9.33
C THR A 160 -18.44 8.53 9.15
N ILE A 161 -18.18 7.83 10.26
CA ILE A 161 -17.48 6.55 10.28
C ILE A 161 -18.28 5.49 11.03
N GLY A 162 -18.19 4.24 10.56
CA GLY A 162 -18.89 3.09 11.13
C GLY A 162 -18.08 1.78 11.02
N PRO A 163 -18.75 0.62 11.04
CA PRO A 163 -18.08 -0.69 11.13
C PRO A 163 -17.17 -1.04 9.95
N GLY A 164 -17.55 -0.63 8.73
CA GLY A 164 -16.71 -0.78 7.55
C GLY A 164 -15.39 -0.02 7.66
N ASP A 165 -15.46 1.22 8.18
CA ASP A 165 -14.28 2.03 8.46
C ASP A 165 -13.40 1.36 9.52
N PHE A 166 -13.99 0.80 10.58
CA PHE A 166 -13.24 0.10 11.63
C PHE A 166 -12.38 -1.03 11.04
N LEU A 167 -12.96 -1.92 10.24
CA LEU A 167 -12.26 -3.07 9.68
C LEU A 167 -11.12 -2.66 8.74
N VAL A 168 -11.35 -1.68 7.87
CA VAL A 168 -10.31 -1.25 6.92
C VAL A 168 -9.18 -0.49 7.62
N HIS A 169 -9.44 0.27 8.69
CA HIS A 169 -8.36 0.88 9.48
C HIS A 169 -7.50 -0.19 10.18
N HIS A 170 -8.07 -1.32 10.59
CA HIS A 170 -7.28 -2.45 11.12
C HIS A 170 -6.48 -3.17 10.03
N ALA A 171 -7.01 -3.26 8.80
CA ALA A 171 -6.24 -3.75 7.64
C ALA A 171 -5.07 -2.79 7.30
N ILE A 172 -5.29 -1.47 7.35
CA ILE A 172 -4.24 -0.47 7.18
C ILE A 172 -3.18 -0.61 8.29
N ALA A 173 -3.61 -0.78 9.55
CA ALA A 173 -2.70 -1.02 10.66
C ALA A 173 -1.87 -2.29 10.46
N LEU A 174 -2.47 -3.39 10.00
CA LEU A 174 -1.77 -4.63 9.63
C LEU A 174 -0.68 -4.36 8.58
N GLY A 175 -1.04 -3.65 7.51
CA GLY A 175 -0.11 -3.31 6.43
C GLY A 175 1.06 -2.47 6.92
N LEU A 176 0.79 -1.45 7.74
CA LEU A 176 1.82 -0.58 8.32
C LEU A 176 2.77 -1.34 9.27
N HIS A 177 2.23 -2.16 10.17
CA HIS A 177 3.06 -2.95 11.11
C HIS A 177 3.90 -3.99 10.38
N THR A 178 3.34 -4.65 9.36
CA THR A 178 4.06 -5.68 8.61
C THR A 178 5.13 -5.09 7.70
N THR A 179 4.84 -3.97 7.04
CA THR A 179 5.85 -3.22 6.27
C THR A 179 6.99 -2.75 7.19
N THR A 180 6.65 -2.22 8.37
CA THR A 180 7.62 -1.78 9.38
C THR A 180 8.46 -2.95 9.90
N LEU A 181 7.83 -4.10 10.19
CA LEU A 181 8.52 -5.32 10.61
C LEU A 181 9.61 -5.72 9.60
N ILE A 182 9.26 -5.77 8.31
CA ILE A 182 10.20 -6.19 7.26
C ILE A 182 11.38 -5.20 7.17
N LEU A 183 11.09 -3.89 7.14
CA LEU A 183 12.10 -2.84 7.05
C LEU A 183 13.01 -2.79 8.28
N VAL A 184 12.43 -2.80 9.48
CA VAL A 184 13.17 -2.77 10.75
C VAL A 184 14.02 -4.03 10.88
N LYS A 185 13.45 -5.22 10.68
CA LYS A 185 14.22 -6.47 10.75
C LYS A 185 15.35 -6.48 9.72
N GLY A 186 15.10 -6.00 8.50
CA GLY A 186 16.13 -5.83 7.47
C GLY A 186 17.29 -4.95 7.91
N ALA A 187 17.01 -3.83 8.58
CA ALA A 187 18.02 -2.91 9.11
C ALA A 187 18.77 -3.47 10.32
N LEU A 188 18.07 -4.07 11.30
CA LEU A 188 18.69 -4.56 12.54
C LEU A 188 19.51 -5.84 12.34
N ASP A 189 19.18 -6.65 11.33
CA ASP A 189 19.96 -7.84 10.93
C ASP A 189 20.95 -7.55 9.79
N ALA A 190 21.12 -6.28 9.40
CA ALA A 190 21.96 -5.89 8.26
C ALA A 190 23.44 -6.20 8.49
N ARG A 191 23.93 -6.00 9.73
CA ARG A 191 25.34 -6.25 10.07
C ARG A 191 25.65 -7.73 10.33
N GLY A 192 24.64 -8.50 10.72
CA GLY A 192 24.80 -9.90 11.09
C GLY A 192 23.54 -10.49 11.73
N SER A 193 23.36 -11.79 11.53
CA SER A 193 22.30 -12.61 12.12
C SER A 193 22.87 -13.98 12.50
N LYS A 194 22.12 -14.82 13.22
CA LYS A 194 22.59 -16.18 13.54
C LYS A 194 22.92 -17.02 12.31
N LEU A 195 22.18 -16.85 11.21
CA LEU A 195 22.36 -17.63 9.97
C LEU A 195 23.57 -17.17 9.12
N MET A 196 23.92 -15.89 9.22
CA MET A 196 25.04 -15.25 8.53
C MET A 196 25.58 -14.12 9.43
N PRO A 197 26.52 -14.43 10.34
CA PRO A 197 27.02 -13.47 11.33
C PRO A 197 27.88 -12.35 10.74
N ASP A 198 28.57 -12.62 9.64
CA ASP A 198 29.53 -11.78 8.92
C ASP A 198 28.88 -10.96 7.79
N LYS A 199 27.55 -10.76 7.85
CA LYS A 199 26.77 -10.12 6.77
C LYS A 199 27.29 -8.74 6.37
N LYS A 200 27.79 -7.95 7.33
CA LYS A 200 28.36 -6.62 7.07
C LYS A 200 29.49 -6.65 6.02
N ASP A 201 30.24 -7.74 5.92
CA ASP A 201 31.42 -7.85 5.06
C ASP A 201 31.04 -8.01 3.57
N PHE A 202 29.77 -8.36 3.30
CA PHE A 202 29.21 -8.55 1.95
C PHE A 202 28.49 -7.29 1.43
N GLY A 203 28.32 -6.27 2.27
CA GLY A 203 27.61 -5.04 1.93
C GLY A 203 26.09 -5.17 1.89
N TYR A 204 25.44 -4.14 1.33
CA TYR A 204 23.97 -4.01 1.37
C TYR A 204 23.23 -4.97 0.44
N SER A 205 23.78 -5.22 -0.75
CA SER A 205 23.10 -5.91 -1.85
C SER A 205 23.98 -7.03 -2.39
N PHE A 206 23.58 -8.26 -2.10
CA PHE A 206 24.23 -9.48 -2.60
C PHE A 206 23.19 -10.61 -2.76
N PRO A 207 23.45 -11.64 -3.60
CA PRO A 207 22.40 -12.60 -3.99
C PRO A 207 21.88 -13.51 -2.86
N CYS A 208 22.82 -14.15 -2.17
CA CYS A 208 22.67 -15.12 -1.09
C CYS A 208 24.08 -15.49 -0.57
N ASP A 209 24.17 -16.32 0.46
CA ASP A 209 25.39 -17.01 0.91
C ASP A 209 25.34 -18.53 0.59
N GLY A 210 24.86 -18.84 -0.61
CA GLY A 210 24.76 -20.21 -1.14
C GLY A 210 23.62 -21.07 -0.57
N PRO A 211 23.48 -22.32 -1.08
CA PRO A 211 22.40 -23.23 -0.70
C PRO A 211 22.67 -24.00 0.62
N GLY A 212 23.85 -23.85 1.22
CA GLY A 212 24.21 -24.48 2.49
C GLY A 212 23.36 -23.97 3.65
N ARG A 213 23.49 -24.62 4.83
CA ARG A 213 22.84 -24.21 6.09
C ARG A 213 21.31 -24.08 6.01
N GLY A 214 20.67 -24.84 5.10
CA GLY A 214 19.22 -24.81 4.87
C GLY A 214 18.77 -23.83 3.77
N GLY A 215 19.69 -23.09 3.16
CA GLY A 215 19.42 -22.10 2.11
C GLY A 215 19.39 -20.67 2.64
N THR A 216 20.02 -19.74 1.91
CA THR A 216 20.19 -18.34 2.31
C THR A 216 19.65 -17.35 1.26
N CYS A 217 18.61 -17.77 0.52
CA CYS A 217 17.92 -16.91 -0.42
C CYS A 217 17.37 -15.67 0.28
N ASP A 218 17.46 -14.51 -0.38
CA ASP A 218 16.85 -13.24 0.06
C ASP A 218 17.29 -12.80 1.48
N ILE A 219 18.55 -13.06 1.82
CA ILE A 219 19.11 -12.80 3.17
C ILE A 219 19.70 -11.40 3.35
N SER A 220 19.98 -10.67 2.25
CA SER A 220 20.61 -9.34 2.32
C SER A 220 19.64 -8.27 2.83
N ALA A 221 20.18 -7.14 3.29
CA ALA A 221 19.33 -6.02 3.71
C ALA A 221 18.59 -5.38 2.51
N TRP A 222 19.17 -5.43 1.31
CA TRP A 222 18.50 -5.03 0.08
C TRP A 222 17.29 -5.93 -0.23
N ASP A 223 17.38 -7.23 0.04
CA ASP A 223 16.26 -8.16 -0.17
C ASP A 223 15.09 -7.86 0.79
N ALA A 224 15.36 -7.40 2.01
CA ALA A 224 14.33 -6.91 2.91
C ALA A 224 13.63 -5.65 2.38
N PHE A 225 14.37 -4.71 1.78
CA PHE A 225 13.78 -3.57 1.08
C PHE A 225 12.89 -4.04 -0.09
N TYR A 226 13.39 -4.96 -0.92
CA TYR A 226 12.64 -5.54 -2.03
C TYR A 226 11.30 -6.16 -1.57
N LEU A 227 11.30 -6.94 -0.48
CA LEU A 227 10.10 -7.52 0.11
C LEU A 227 9.15 -6.46 0.70
N ALA A 228 9.71 -5.43 1.35
CA ALA A 228 8.92 -4.37 1.96
C ALA A 228 8.16 -3.52 0.92
N VAL A 229 8.69 -3.36 -0.29
CA VAL A 229 7.99 -2.59 -1.35
C VAL A 229 6.67 -3.27 -1.76
N PHE A 230 6.59 -4.61 -1.80
CA PHE A 230 5.32 -5.29 -2.05
C PHE A 230 4.28 -4.99 -0.96
N TRP A 231 4.70 -5.03 0.30
CA TRP A 231 3.84 -4.71 1.44
C TRP A 231 3.44 -3.24 1.47
N MET A 232 4.36 -2.33 1.10
CA MET A 232 4.07 -0.91 0.96
C MET A 232 3.01 -0.68 -0.11
N LEU A 233 3.18 -1.22 -1.33
CA LEU A 233 2.22 -1.08 -2.42
C LEU A 233 0.84 -1.60 -2.02
N ASN A 234 0.80 -2.77 -1.38
CA ASN A 234 -0.44 -3.35 -0.88
C ASN A 234 -1.11 -2.49 0.22
N THR A 235 -0.33 -1.96 1.16
CA THR A 235 -0.84 -1.10 2.25
C THR A 235 -1.41 0.20 1.70
N ILE A 236 -0.69 0.87 0.80
CA ILE A 236 -1.17 2.09 0.14
C ILE A 236 -2.36 1.78 -0.78
N GLY A 237 -2.39 0.61 -1.42
CA GLY A 237 -3.55 0.08 -2.13
C GLY A 237 -4.80 0.04 -1.24
N TRP A 238 -4.72 -0.58 -0.06
CA TRP A 238 -5.83 -0.60 0.89
C TRP A 238 -6.27 0.79 1.34
N VAL A 239 -5.32 1.68 1.66
CA VAL A 239 -5.62 3.08 2.04
C VAL A 239 -6.36 3.81 0.92
N THR A 240 -5.87 3.69 -0.31
CA THR A 240 -6.41 4.44 -1.46
C THR A 240 -7.72 3.83 -1.98
N PHE A 241 -7.90 2.51 -1.91
CA PHE A 241 -9.16 1.84 -2.21
C PHE A 241 -10.25 2.28 -1.24
N TYR A 242 -9.94 2.29 0.06
CA TYR A 242 -10.84 2.78 1.10
C TYR A 242 -11.24 4.23 0.85
N TRP A 243 -10.25 5.11 0.70
CA TRP A 243 -10.49 6.53 0.50
C TRP A 243 -11.37 6.76 -0.74
N HIS A 244 -11.05 6.11 -1.85
CA HIS A 244 -11.75 6.30 -3.11
C HIS A 244 -13.18 5.76 -3.05
N TRP A 245 -13.40 4.56 -2.54
CA TRP A 245 -14.76 4.01 -2.47
C TRP A 245 -15.67 4.81 -1.53
N LYS A 246 -15.14 5.24 -0.38
CA LYS A 246 -15.86 6.10 0.55
C LYS A 246 -16.24 7.44 -0.07
N HIS A 247 -15.35 8.03 -0.87
CA HIS A 247 -15.65 9.30 -1.55
C HIS A 247 -16.59 9.13 -2.74
N ILE A 248 -16.45 8.07 -3.55
CA ILE A 248 -17.41 7.78 -4.63
C ILE A 248 -18.83 7.70 -4.08
N THR A 249 -19.04 6.94 -3.02
CA THR A 249 -20.39 6.76 -2.44
C THR A 249 -20.94 8.04 -1.83
N LEU A 250 -20.07 8.87 -1.24
CA LEU A 250 -20.40 10.23 -0.80
C LEU A 250 -20.85 11.12 -1.98
N TRP A 251 -20.05 11.19 -3.04
CA TRP A 251 -20.32 12.02 -4.22
C TRP A 251 -21.55 11.58 -5.01
N GLN A 252 -21.89 10.29 -4.96
CA GLN A 252 -23.13 9.76 -5.52
C GLN A 252 -24.36 10.03 -4.64
N GLY A 253 -24.18 10.52 -3.41
CA GLY A 253 -25.26 10.67 -2.43
C GLY A 253 -25.79 9.34 -1.88
N ASN A 254 -25.05 8.23 -2.03
CA ASN A 254 -25.44 6.89 -1.61
C ASN A 254 -24.43 6.27 -0.64
N VAL A 255 -24.26 6.92 0.52
CA VAL A 255 -23.28 6.52 1.56
C VAL A 255 -23.62 5.14 2.17
N SER A 256 -24.90 4.74 2.17
CA SER A 256 -25.31 3.43 2.68
C SER A 256 -24.63 2.28 1.94
N GLN A 257 -24.35 2.42 0.64
CA GLN A 257 -23.64 1.40 -0.12
C GLN A 257 -22.27 1.07 0.51
N PHE A 258 -21.50 2.09 0.90
CA PHE A 258 -20.23 1.83 1.58
C PHE A 258 -20.46 1.24 2.96
N ASN A 259 -21.38 1.83 3.75
CA ASN A 259 -21.61 1.40 5.13
C ASN A 259 -22.06 -0.07 5.23
N GLU A 260 -22.86 -0.54 4.28
CA GLU A 260 -23.40 -1.90 4.27
C GLU A 260 -22.46 -2.90 3.56
N SER A 261 -21.82 -2.51 2.45
CA SER A 261 -21.01 -3.44 1.65
C SER A 261 -19.54 -3.53 2.07
N SER A 262 -19.00 -2.55 2.79
CA SER A 262 -17.56 -2.54 3.12
C SER A 262 -17.16 -3.48 4.27
N THR A 263 -18.12 -4.09 4.96
CA THR A 263 -17.88 -4.97 6.12
C THR A 263 -17.46 -6.40 5.73
N TYR A 264 -17.54 -6.76 4.45
CA TYR A 264 -17.21 -8.07 3.89
C TYR A 264 -16.49 -7.92 2.54
N LEU A 265 -15.58 -8.83 2.18
CA LEU A 265 -14.68 -8.67 1.02
C LEU A 265 -15.41 -8.76 -0.32
N MET A 266 -16.50 -9.53 -0.40
CA MET A 266 -17.30 -9.60 -1.63
C MET A 266 -17.88 -8.23 -2.02
N GLY A 267 -18.16 -7.36 -1.04
CA GLY A 267 -18.63 -6.00 -1.32
C GLY A 267 -17.54 -5.15 -1.97
N TRP A 268 -16.30 -5.23 -1.47
CA TRP A 268 -15.14 -4.58 -2.10
C TRP A 268 -14.91 -5.08 -3.53
N LEU A 269 -15.11 -6.38 -3.79
CA LEU A 269 -14.98 -6.93 -5.14
C LEU A 269 -16.11 -6.46 -6.07
N ARG A 270 -17.37 -6.61 -5.64
CA ARG A 270 -18.55 -6.39 -6.47
C ARG A 270 -18.89 -4.91 -6.62
N ASP A 271 -19.05 -4.22 -5.50
CA ASP A 271 -19.64 -2.88 -5.43
C ASP A 271 -18.59 -1.78 -5.57
N TYR A 272 -17.32 -2.11 -5.36
CA TYR A 272 -16.21 -1.22 -5.67
C TYR A 272 -15.51 -1.59 -6.97
N LEU A 273 -14.75 -2.68 -7.03
CA LEU A 273 -13.89 -2.96 -8.19
C LEU A 273 -14.70 -3.24 -9.46
N TRP A 274 -15.64 -4.19 -9.41
CA TRP A 274 -16.42 -4.57 -10.57
C TRP A 274 -17.35 -3.43 -11.02
N LEU A 275 -18.19 -2.92 -10.13
CA LEU A 275 -19.18 -1.89 -10.47
C LEU A 275 -18.55 -0.63 -11.06
N ASN A 276 -17.45 -0.14 -10.47
CA ASN A 276 -16.81 1.08 -10.92
C ASN A 276 -15.91 0.88 -12.16
N SER A 277 -15.60 -0.36 -12.54
CA SER A 277 -14.85 -0.64 -13.77
C SER A 277 -15.68 -0.52 -15.05
N SER A 278 -17.02 -0.47 -14.95
CA SER A 278 -17.92 -0.54 -16.11
C SER A 278 -17.66 0.54 -17.17
N GLN A 279 -17.45 1.80 -16.78
CA GLN A 279 -17.18 2.90 -17.73
C GLN A 279 -15.76 2.81 -18.30
N LEU A 280 -14.79 2.44 -17.46
CA LEU A 280 -13.40 2.23 -17.84
C LEU A 280 -13.28 1.19 -18.95
N ILE A 281 -13.85 -0.01 -18.77
CA ILE A 281 -13.71 -1.11 -19.75
C ILE A 281 -14.50 -0.87 -21.04
N ASN A 282 -15.42 0.10 -21.04
CA ASN A 282 -16.15 0.55 -22.22
C ASN A 282 -15.56 1.82 -22.85
N GLY A 283 -14.36 2.24 -22.44
CA GLY A 283 -13.65 3.37 -23.07
C GLY A 283 -13.44 3.16 -24.58
N TYR A 284 -13.28 1.91 -25.01
CA TYR A 284 -13.43 1.47 -26.39
C TYR A 284 -14.09 0.09 -26.42
N ASN A 285 -14.94 -0.16 -27.41
CA ASN A 285 -15.64 -1.42 -27.61
C ASN A 285 -15.91 -1.63 -29.12
N PRO A 286 -16.51 -2.76 -29.56
CA PRO A 286 -16.74 -3.02 -30.97
C PRO A 286 -17.62 -1.99 -31.71
N PHE A 287 -18.36 -1.15 -30.98
CA PHE A 287 -19.27 -0.15 -31.54
C PHE A 287 -18.63 1.24 -31.66
N GLY A 288 -17.50 1.49 -30.99
CA GLY A 288 -16.81 2.79 -31.02
C GLY A 288 -15.88 3.01 -29.83
N MET A 289 -15.46 4.27 -29.66
CA MET A 289 -14.59 4.71 -28.58
C MET A 289 -15.05 6.06 -28.01
N ASN A 290 -14.64 6.36 -26.78
CA ASN A 290 -14.88 7.65 -26.12
C ASN A 290 -13.57 8.19 -25.49
N SER A 291 -13.69 9.31 -24.77
CA SER A 291 -12.56 9.98 -24.11
C SER A 291 -11.83 9.12 -23.06
N LEU A 292 -12.45 8.05 -22.55
CA LEU A 292 -11.84 7.11 -21.60
C LEU A 292 -10.99 6.03 -22.27
N SER A 293 -10.95 5.95 -23.60
CA SER A 293 -10.19 4.93 -24.35
C SER A 293 -8.71 4.84 -23.96
N VAL A 294 -8.05 5.97 -23.69
CA VAL A 294 -6.66 6.01 -23.24
C VAL A 294 -6.48 5.35 -21.87
N TRP A 295 -7.44 5.53 -20.97
CA TRP A 295 -7.43 4.91 -19.64
C TRP A 295 -7.75 3.42 -19.73
N ALA A 296 -8.68 3.01 -20.59
CA ALA A 296 -8.96 1.60 -20.86
C ALA A 296 -7.70 0.88 -21.37
N TRP A 297 -6.97 1.50 -22.30
CA TRP A 297 -5.72 0.96 -22.82
C TRP A 297 -4.63 0.91 -21.75
N MET A 298 -4.45 2.00 -20.99
CA MET A 298 -3.47 2.06 -19.90
C MET A 298 -3.78 1.03 -18.80
N PHE A 299 -5.06 0.74 -18.54
CA PHE A 299 -5.49 -0.28 -17.57
C PHE A 299 -5.02 -1.68 -17.99
N LEU A 300 -5.22 -2.06 -19.25
CA LEU A 300 -4.70 -3.34 -19.78
C LEU A 300 -3.18 -3.36 -19.86
N PHE A 301 -2.56 -2.24 -20.25
CA PHE A 301 -1.10 -2.11 -20.25
C PHE A 301 -0.51 -2.28 -18.84
N GLY A 302 -1.15 -1.71 -17.82
CA GLY A 302 -0.79 -1.92 -16.41
C GLY A 302 -0.82 -3.38 -16.01
N HIS A 303 -1.88 -4.12 -16.39
CA HIS A 303 -1.97 -5.56 -16.15
C HIS A 303 -0.86 -6.35 -16.86
N LEU A 304 -0.57 -6.02 -18.11
CA LEU A 304 0.51 -6.63 -18.88
C LEU A 304 1.88 -6.42 -18.20
N VAL A 305 2.19 -5.17 -17.83
CA VAL A 305 3.46 -4.83 -17.17
C VAL A 305 3.56 -5.51 -15.82
N TRP A 306 2.48 -5.52 -15.03
CA TRP A 306 2.44 -6.19 -13.73
C TRP A 306 2.70 -7.69 -13.87
N ALA A 307 1.99 -8.37 -14.77
CA ALA A 307 2.17 -9.81 -15.03
C ALA A 307 3.54 -10.13 -15.63
N THR A 308 4.12 -9.23 -16.43
CA THR A 308 5.50 -9.37 -16.92
C THR A 308 6.50 -9.37 -15.76
N GLY A 309 6.23 -8.61 -14.69
CA GLY A 309 7.02 -8.66 -13.46
C GLY A 309 7.11 -10.07 -12.87
N PHE A 310 6.02 -10.84 -12.91
CA PHE A 310 5.98 -12.20 -12.35
C PHE A 310 6.96 -13.15 -13.04
N MET A 311 7.24 -12.95 -14.34
CA MET A 311 8.25 -13.73 -15.06
C MET A 311 9.60 -13.65 -14.34
N PHE A 312 10.04 -12.45 -13.94
CA PHE A 312 11.32 -12.21 -13.27
C PHE A 312 11.32 -12.60 -11.79
N LEU A 313 10.14 -12.56 -11.13
CA LEU A 313 10.00 -12.83 -9.70
C LEU A 313 9.86 -14.33 -9.39
N ILE A 314 9.25 -15.09 -10.30
CA ILE A 314 9.00 -16.53 -10.13
C ILE A 314 10.14 -17.37 -10.73
N SER A 315 10.49 -17.12 -11.99
CA SER A 315 11.53 -17.91 -12.67
C SER A 315 12.91 -17.32 -12.42
N TRP A 316 13.85 -18.15 -11.97
CA TRP A 316 15.16 -17.68 -11.51
C TRP A 316 16.25 -17.88 -12.57
N ARG A 317 17.40 -17.24 -12.32
CA ARG A 317 18.50 -17.07 -13.28
C ARG A 317 18.94 -18.34 -14.02
N GLY A 318 19.04 -19.48 -13.32
CA GLY A 318 19.61 -20.71 -13.88
C GLY A 318 18.89 -21.18 -15.15
N TYR A 319 17.56 -21.20 -15.13
CA TYR A 319 16.73 -21.56 -16.27
C TYR A 319 17.01 -20.68 -17.50
N TRP A 320 17.10 -19.36 -17.30
CA TRP A 320 17.36 -18.42 -18.37
C TRP A 320 18.79 -18.50 -18.90
N GLN A 321 19.76 -18.82 -18.04
CA GLN A 321 21.15 -18.97 -18.44
C GLN A 321 21.31 -20.17 -19.40
N GLU A 322 20.72 -21.32 -19.08
CA GLU A 322 20.74 -22.50 -19.95
C GLU A 322 20.04 -22.22 -21.29
N LEU A 323 18.90 -21.51 -21.27
CA LEU A 323 18.22 -21.12 -22.51
C LEU A 323 19.09 -20.20 -23.38
N ILE A 324 19.73 -19.18 -22.78
CA ILE A 324 20.61 -18.25 -23.50
C ILE A 324 21.80 -18.98 -24.13
N GLU A 325 22.33 -20.00 -23.47
CA GLU A 325 23.43 -20.82 -24.02
C GLU A 325 22.99 -21.57 -25.30
N THR A 326 21.75 -22.08 -25.35
CA THR A 326 21.22 -22.68 -26.58
C THR A 326 21.02 -21.67 -27.71
N LEU A 327 20.63 -20.42 -27.38
CA LEU A 327 20.51 -19.34 -28.36
C LEU A 327 21.88 -18.90 -28.90
N ALA A 328 22.89 -18.81 -28.02
CA ALA A 328 24.26 -18.50 -28.40
C ALA A 328 24.82 -19.57 -29.36
N TRP A 329 24.59 -20.86 -29.05
CA TRP A 329 24.94 -21.97 -29.94
C TRP A 329 24.24 -21.84 -31.29
N ALA A 330 22.94 -21.54 -31.31
CA ALA A 330 22.18 -21.39 -32.55
C ALA A 330 22.70 -20.23 -33.41
N HIS A 331 23.02 -19.08 -32.79
CA HIS A 331 23.56 -17.91 -33.48
C HIS A 331 24.90 -18.21 -34.16
N GLU A 332 25.83 -18.88 -33.48
CA GLU A 332 27.15 -19.23 -34.02
C GLU A 332 27.07 -20.28 -35.14
N ARG A 333 26.05 -21.14 -35.12
CA ARG A 333 25.85 -22.22 -36.10
C ARG A 333 24.95 -21.85 -37.27
N THR A 334 24.26 -20.71 -37.21
CA THR A 334 23.42 -20.24 -38.30
C THR A 334 24.26 -19.53 -39.38
N PRO A 335 24.33 -20.05 -40.62
CA PRO A 335 25.07 -19.39 -41.70
C PRO A 335 24.57 -17.97 -41.93
N LEU A 336 25.46 -17.08 -42.38
CA LEU A 336 25.23 -15.63 -42.56
C LEU A 336 25.08 -14.85 -41.25
N ALA A 337 24.34 -15.37 -40.26
CA ALA A 337 24.23 -14.74 -38.93
C ALA A 337 25.55 -14.80 -38.15
N ASN A 338 26.32 -15.88 -38.30
CA ASN A 338 27.61 -16.08 -37.64
C ASN A 338 28.73 -15.10 -38.06
N LEU A 339 28.51 -14.32 -39.12
CA LEU A 339 29.38 -13.20 -39.52
C LEU A 339 29.25 -12.02 -38.55
N ILE A 340 28.09 -11.88 -37.91
CA ILE A 340 27.80 -10.86 -36.91
C ILE A 340 28.14 -11.46 -35.53
N ARG A 341 29.07 -10.85 -34.81
CA ARG A 341 29.46 -11.28 -33.46
C ARG A 341 29.05 -10.27 -32.42
N TRP A 342 28.61 -10.74 -31.26
CA TRP A 342 28.39 -9.88 -30.11
C TRP A 342 29.73 -9.36 -29.58
N ARG A 343 29.74 -8.12 -29.09
CA ARG A 343 30.87 -7.55 -28.37
C ARG A 343 30.94 -8.13 -26.95
N ASP A 344 29.80 -8.16 -26.29
CA ASP A 344 29.64 -8.64 -24.91
C ASP A 344 28.88 -9.96 -24.92
N LYS A 345 29.33 -10.92 -24.12
CA LYS A 345 28.70 -12.25 -24.07
C LYS A 345 27.28 -12.15 -23.53
N PRO A 346 26.27 -12.74 -24.21
CA PRO A 346 24.91 -12.74 -23.70
C PRO A 346 24.85 -13.62 -22.44
N VAL A 347 24.37 -13.05 -21.34
CA VAL A 347 24.18 -13.75 -20.07
C VAL A 347 22.83 -13.36 -19.48
N ALA A 348 22.25 -14.26 -18.69
CA ALA A 348 21.04 -13.93 -17.94
C ALA A 348 21.34 -12.83 -16.89
N LEU A 349 20.31 -12.03 -16.58
CA LEU A 349 20.36 -11.04 -15.50
C LEU A 349 20.89 -11.64 -14.21
N SER A 350 21.62 -10.85 -13.41
CA SER A 350 22.03 -11.31 -12.08
C SER A 350 20.81 -11.53 -11.18
N ILE A 351 20.97 -12.29 -10.10
CA ILE A 351 19.87 -12.60 -9.16
C ILE A 351 19.25 -11.32 -8.60
N VAL A 352 20.09 -10.40 -8.10
CA VAL A 352 19.63 -9.11 -7.57
C VAL A 352 19.01 -8.24 -8.67
N GLN A 353 19.60 -8.24 -9.88
CA GLN A 353 19.03 -7.50 -11.01
C GLN A 353 17.64 -8.01 -11.39
N ALA A 354 17.43 -9.33 -11.43
CA ALA A 354 16.12 -9.91 -11.74
C ALA A 354 15.07 -9.54 -10.68
N ARG A 355 15.42 -9.57 -9.38
CA ARG A 355 14.56 -9.07 -8.30
C ARG A 355 14.18 -7.60 -8.51
N LEU A 356 15.16 -6.75 -8.83
CA LEU A 356 14.92 -5.32 -9.07
C LEU A 356 14.06 -5.07 -10.30
N VAL A 357 14.35 -5.74 -11.43
CA VAL A 357 13.60 -5.60 -12.68
C VAL A 357 12.17 -6.13 -12.50
N GLY A 358 12.00 -7.25 -11.81
CA GLY A 358 10.69 -7.79 -11.45
C GLY A 358 9.88 -6.85 -10.57
N LEU A 359 10.49 -6.30 -9.51
CA LEU A 359 9.88 -5.29 -8.65
C LEU A 359 9.54 -4.00 -9.42
N ALA A 360 10.44 -3.63 -10.35
CA ALA A 360 10.29 -2.65 -11.42
C ALA A 360 8.90 -2.70 -12.07
N HIS A 361 8.72 -3.79 -12.82
CA HIS A 361 7.51 -4.09 -13.57
C HIS A 361 6.30 -4.25 -12.66
N PHE A 362 6.44 -4.94 -11.53
CA PHE A 362 5.36 -5.08 -10.57
C PHE A 362 4.85 -3.71 -10.10
N SER A 363 5.76 -2.82 -9.69
CA SER A 363 5.40 -1.49 -9.16
C SER A 363 4.77 -0.59 -10.23
N VAL A 364 5.37 -0.54 -11.43
CA VAL A 364 4.85 0.29 -12.54
C VAL A 364 3.48 -0.23 -12.98
N GLY A 365 3.33 -1.54 -13.17
CA GLY A 365 2.07 -2.15 -13.54
C GLY A 365 0.97 -1.96 -12.48
N TYR A 366 1.33 -2.03 -11.19
CA TYR A 366 0.42 -1.77 -10.07
C TYR A 366 -0.09 -0.32 -10.10
N ILE A 367 0.82 0.67 -10.25
CA ILE A 367 0.48 2.09 -10.28
C ILE A 367 -0.36 2.43 -11.51
N PHE A 368 0.02 1.96 -12.71
CA PHE A 368 -0.72 2.26 -13.94
C PHE A 368 -2.10 1.64 -13.97
N THR A 369 -2.23 0.39 -13.49
CA THR A 369 -3.53 -0.26 -13.34
C THR A 369 -4.46 0.58 -12.45
N TYR A 370 -3.98 0.99 -11.27
CA TYR A 370 -4.83 1.73 -10.35
C TYR A 370 -5.09 3.18 -10.79
N ALA A 371 -4.10 3.88 -11.35
CA ALA A 371 -4.26 5.24 -11.84
C ALA A 371 -5.31 5.33 -12.95
N ALA A 372 -5.26 4.40 -13.91
CA ALA A 372 -6.25 4.33 -14.98
C ALA A 372 -7.66 4.05 -14.44
N PHE A 373 -7.79 3.11 -13.50
CA PHE A 373 -9.06 2.81 -12.85
C PHE A 373 -9.61 4.01 -12.07
N LEU A 374 -8.80 4.62 -11.21
CA LEU A 374 -9.16 5.76 -10.38
C LEU A 374 -9.68 6.92 -11.22
N ILE A 375 -8.93 7.31 -12.25
CA ILE A 375 -9.29 8.46 -13.09
C ILE A 375 -10.56 8.14 -13.88
N ALA A 376 -10.60 7.03 -14.61
CA ALA A 376 -11.73 6.74 -15.50
C ALA A 376 -13.04 6.42 -14.75
N SER A 377 -12.96 5.77 -13.58
CA SER A 377 -14.15 5.46 -12.79
C SER A 377 -14.74 6.70 -12.10
N THR A 378 -13.91 7.70 -11.78
CA THR A 378 -14.37 8.98 -11.24
C THR A 378 -14.86 9.88 -12.37
N SER A 379 -14.04 10.15 -13.38
CA SER A 379 -14.40 11.06 -14.48
C SER A 379 -15.53 10.52 -15.33
N GLY A 380 -15.65 9.19 -15.50
CA GLY A 380 -16.76 8.58 -16.23
C GLY A 380 -18.13 8.73 -15.55
N LYS A 381 -18.16 9.09 -14.26
CA LYS A 381 -19.39 9.33 -13.50
C LYS A 381 -19.69 10.82 -13.27
N PHE A 382 -18.64 11.63 -13.11
CA PHE A 382 -18.77 13.01 -12.63
C PHE A 382 -18.14 14.07 -13.55
N GLY A 383 -17.45 13.65 -14.61
CA GLY A 383 -16.71 14.54 -15.52
C GLY A 383 -17.36 14.73 -16.88
#